data_AF-B8R0E3-F1
#
_entry.id   AF-B8R0E3-F1
#
_cell.length_a   1.000
_cell.length_b   1.000
_cell.length_c   1.000
_cell.angle_alpha   90.00
_cell.angle_beta   90.00
_cell.angle_gamma   90.00
#
_symmetry.space_group_name_H-M   'P 1'
#
loop_
_entity.id
_entity.type
_entity.pdbx_description
1 polymer ?
#
loop_
_entity_poly.entity_id
_entity_poly.type
_entity_poly.pdbx_seq_one_letter_code
_entity_poly.pdbx_strand_id
1 'polypeptide(L)' 'VTIHMTNLERAQDETHGFTVSTYNTHASVEPGKTVTVKFKADKEGVYPYYCTYFCS' A
#
# COMPACT_ATOMS: atom_id res chain seq x y z
N VAL A 1 1.77 12.04 -6.67
CA VAL A 1 1.07 11.57 -5.45
C VAL A 1 2.08 10.94 -4.52
N THR A 2 1.99 11.23 -3.22
CA THR A 2 2.80 10.60 -2.18
C THR A 2 1.87 10.10 -1.09
N ILE A 3 2.02 8.84 -0.72
CA ILE A 3 1.23 8.18 0.33
C ILE A 3 2.20 7.74 1.41
N HIS A 4 1.89 8.11 2.65
CA HIS A 4 2.58 7.65 3.85
C HIS A 4 1.63 6.73 4.61
N MET A 5 2.05 5.51 4.87
CA MET A 5 1.20 4.49 5.50
C MET A 5 1.98 3.80 6.60
N THR A 6 1.32 3.60 7.74
CA THR A 6 1.88 2.84 8.87
C THR A 6 0.99 1.65 9.14
N ASN A 7 1.55 0.44 9.16
CA ASN A 7 0.84 -0.73 9.62
C ASN A 7 0.81 -0.71 11.16
N LEU A 8 -0.39 -0.65 11.73
CA LEU A 8 -0.62 -0.58 13.18
C LEU A 8 -0.87 -1.95 13.82
N GLU A 9 -0.83 -3.02 13.02
CA GLU A 9 -0.92 -4.37 13.54
C GLU A 9 0.21 -4.68 14.51
N ARG A 10 -0.10 -5.58 15.44
CA ARG A 10 0.81 -6.00 16.51
C ARG A 10 1.09 -7.48 16.49
N ALA A 11 0.26 -8.26 15.80
CA ALA A 11 0.50 -9.68 15.63
C ALA A 11 1.64 -9.90 14.63
N GLN A 12 2.35 -11.01 14.84
CA GLN A 12 3.42 -11.43 13.95
C GLN A 12 2.82 -11.83 12.59
N ASP A 13 3.50 -11.46 11.51
CA ASP A 13 3.16 -11.80 10.12
C ASP A 13 1.82 -11.23 9.62
N GLU A 14 1.21 -10.27 10.34
CA GLU A 14 0.09 -9.45 9.86
C GLU A 14 0.55 -8.35 8.90
N THR A 15 1.18 -8.78 7.81
CA THR A 15 1.74 -7.88 6.80
C THR A 15 0.66 -7.44 5.83
N HIS A 16 0.55 -6.12 5.62
CA HIS A 16 -0.28 -5.57 4.56
C HIS A 16 0.52 -5.35 3.28
N GLY A 17 -0.14 -5.47 2.14
CA GLY A 17 0.35 -4.98 0.86
C GLY A 17 -0.30 -3.63 0.51
N PHE A 18 0.33 -2.87 -0.37
CA PHE A 18 -0.29 -1.69 -0.96
C PHE A 18 0.01 -1.61 -2.45
N THR A 19 -1.04 -1.43 -3.25
CA THR A 19 -0.94 -1.10 -4.67
C THR A 19 -2.05 -0.15 -5.08
N VAL A 20 -1.85 0.54 -6.21
CA VAL A 20 -2.86 1.31 -6.92
C VAL A 20 -3.02 0.68 -8.30
N SER A 21 -4.25 0.29 -8.66
CA SER A 21 -4.54 -0.36 -9.93
C SER A 21 -3.97 0.42 -11.12
N THR A 22 -3.40 -0.30 -12.09
CA THR A 22 -2.74 0.20 -13.32
C THR A 22 -1.49 1.08 -13.13
N TYR A 23 -1.11 1.41 -11.90
CA TYR A 23 0.16 2.04 -11.59
C TYR A 23 1.16 1.00 -11.09
N ASN A 24 2.43 1.11 -11.49
CA ASN A 24 3.49 0.23 -11.02
C ASN A 24 3.93 0.62 -9.59
N THR A 25 3.00 0.54 -8.66
CA THR A 25 3.16 0.86 -7.25
C THR A 25 2.93 -0.40 -6.44
N HIS A 26 3.95 -0.85 -5.73
CA HIS A 26 3.83 -1.96 -4.80
C HIS A 26 4.66 -1.67 -3.55
N ALA A 27 4.09 -1.93 -2.38
CA ALA A 27 4.81 -1.88 -1.11
C ALA A 27 4.35 -3.02 -0.20
N SER A 28 5.30 -3.62 0.51
CA SER A 28 5.03 -4.43 1.71
C SER A 28 5.05 -3.51 2.92
N VAL A 29 4.08 -3.64 3.82
CA VAL A 29 3.95 -2.84 5.04
C VAL A 29 3.92 -3.77 6.24
N GLU A 30 5.10 -4.07 6.76
CA GLU A 30 5.27 -4.96 7.92
C GLU A 30 4.66 -4.35 9.20
N PRO A 31 4.19 -5.18 10.15
CA PRO A 31 3.66 -4.71 11.44
C PRO A 31 4.57 -3.69 12.13
N GLY A 32 3.97 -2.57 12.55
CA GLY A 32 4.67 -1.46 13.22
C GLY A 32 5.59 -0.62 12.33
N LYS A 33 5.63 -0.84 11.01
CA LYS A 33 6.47 -0.07 10.08
C LYS A 33 5.67 0.99 9.33
N THR A 34 6.36 2.09 9.04
CA THR A 34 5.88 3.14 8.12
C THR A 34 6.58 2.99 6.77
N VAL A 35 5.82 3.03 5.69
CA VAL A 35 6.33 3.07 4.32
C VAL A 35 5.85 4.33 3.61
N THR A 36 6.61 4.74 2.58
CA THR A 36 6.24 5.86 1.71
C THR A 36 6.27 5.39 0.26
N VAL A 37 5.15 5.57 -0.43
CA VAL A 37 5.02 5.27 -1.87
C VAL A 37 4.83 6.56 -2.64
N LYS A 38 5.58 6.72 -3.73
CA LYS A 38 5.51 7.87 -4.62
C LYS A 38 5.24 7.40 -6.04
N PHE A 39 4.24 8.00 -6.67
CA PHE A 39 3.93 7.77 -8.08
C PHE A 39 3.31 9.00 -8.72
N LYS A 40 3.37 9.04 -10.05
CA LYS A 40 2.72 10.07 -10.85
C LYS A 40 1.31 9.58 -11.22
N ALA A 41 0.27 10.35 -10.88
CA ALA A 41 -1.09 10.10 -11.33
C ALA A 41 -1.31 10.96 -12.59
N ASP A 42 -0.93 10.43 -13.75
CA ASP A 42 -0.91 11.14 -15.02
C ASP A 42 -2.05 10.78 -15.97
N LYS A 43 -2.97 9.91 -15.53
CA LYS A 43 -4.15 9.48 -16.30
C LYS A 43 -5.42 9.79 -15.54
N GLU A 44 -6.43 10.25 -16.27
CA GLU A 44 -7.78 10.48 -15.74
C GLU A 44 -8.55 9.17 -15.58
N GLY A 45 -9.41 9.11 -14.55
CA GLY A 45 -10.23 7.94 -14.25
C GLY A 45 -10.27 7.60 -12.77
N VAL A 46 -10.85 6.43 -12.47
CA VAL A 46 -10.96 5.90 -11.11
C VAL A 46 -9.99 4.73 -10.95
N TYR A 47 -9.08 4.85 -9.98
CA TYR A 47 -8.03 3.87 -9.74
C TYR A 47 -8.08 3.40 -8.29
N PRO A 48 -8.65 2.21 -8.02
CA PRO A 48 -8.71 1.68 -6.67
C PRO A 48 -7.31 1.35 -6.15
N TYR A 49 -7.07 1.64 -4.88
CA TYR A 49 -5.97 1.06 -4.13
C TYR A 49 -6.50 -0.09 -3.28
N TYR A 50 -5.68 -1.10 -3.04
CA TYR A 50 -6.10 -2.28 -2.30
C TYR A 50 -4.91 -3.00 -1.64
N CYS A 51 -5.21 -3.81 -0.64
CA CYS A 51 -4.23 -4.69 -0.01
C CYS A 51 -3.96 -5.89 -0.93
N THR A 52 -2.69 -6.14 -1.25
CA THR A 52 -2.29 -7.26 -2.10
C THR A 52 -2.02 -8.55 -1.33
N TYR A 53 -1.96 -8.47 0.01
CA TYR A 53 -1.73 -9.61 0.89
C TYR A 53 -3.00 -10.07 1.56
N PHE A 54 -3.07 -11.37 1.82
CA PHE A 54 -4.13 -11.96 2.63
C PHE A 54 -3.83 -11.66 4.10
N CYS A 55 -4.55 -10.70 4.67
CA CYS A 55 -4.32 -10.16 6.01
C CYS A 55 -5.61 -10.06 6.85
N SER A 56 -6.74 -10.62 6.35
CA SER A 56 -8.01 -10.79 7.07
C SER A 56 -8.93 -11.75 6.33
#